data_AF-A0A2E2BB56-F1
#
_entry.id   AF-A0A2E2BB56-F1
#
_cell.length_a   1.000
_cell.length_b   1.000
_cell.length_c   1.000
_cell.angle_alpha   90.00
_cell.angle_beta   90.00
_cell.angle_gamma   90.00
#
_symmetry.space_group_name_H-M   'P 1'
#
loop_
_entity.id
_entity.type
_entity.pdbx_description
1 polymer ?
#
loop_
_entity_poly.entity_id
_entity_poly.type
_entity_poly.pdbx_seq_one_letter_code
_entity_poly.pdbx_strand_id
1 'polypeptide(L)'
;MQITGKLHAIFETKQITERFQKREFVVETAENPSYPQMVLFQLTGDRCQNIDPYKLGDNVTVEFNVRGREWQSPSGEIKYFNSLDAWTVTSDSDSATEQPTFEAEMPWPENEDVPF
;
A
#
# COMPACT_ATOMS: atom_id res chain seq x y z
N MET A 1 -12.47 -0.85 0.67
CA MET A 1 -12.38 -2.33 0.66
C MET A 1 -10.93 -2.70 0.90
N GLN A 2 -10.64 -3.93 1.33
CA GLN A 2 -9.26 -4.39 1.51
C GLN A 2 -9.08 -5.80 0.95
N ILE A 3 -7.86 -6.11 0.52
CA ILE A 3 -7.46 -7.46 0.12
C ILE A 3 -6.04 -7.72 0.62
N THR A 4 -5.77 -8.97 0.99
CA THR A 4 -4.42 -9.40 1.38
C THR A 4 -3.90 -10.39 0.36
N GLY A 5 -2.62 -10.29 0.04
CA GLY A 5 -1.98 -11.22 -0.87
C GLY A 5 -0.50 -10.93 -1.05
N LYS A 6 0.11 -11.71 -1.93
CA LYS A 6 1.54 -11.63 -2.22
C LYS A 6 1.80 -10.64 -3.34
N LEU A 7 2.74 -9.72 -3.14
CA LEU A 7 3.13 -8.77 -4.17
C LEU A 7 3.85 -9.51 -5.31
N HIS A 8 3.24 -9.54 -6.49
CA HIS A 8 3.71 -10.34 -7.62
C HIS A 8 4.52 -9.53 -8.63
N ALA A 9 4.10 -8.30 -8.92
CA ALA A 9 4.80 -7.41 -9.84
C ALA A 9 4.61 -5.93 -9.45
N ILE A 10 5.63 -5.12 -9.67
CA ILE A 10 5.56 -3.65 -9.56
C ILE A 10 6.03 -3.09 -10.91
N PHE A 11 5.22 -2.23 -11.52
CA PHE A 11 5.57 -1.56 -12.77
C PHE A 11 6.13 -0.16 -12.51
N GLU A 12 6.78 0.40 -13.54
CA GLU A 12 7.27 1.77 -13.51
C GLU A 12 6.13 2.79 -13.42
N THR A 13 6.40 3.90 -12.74
CA THR A 13 5.48 5.04 -12.68
C THR A 13 5.38 5.69 -14.05
N LYS A 14 4.16 5.77 -14.59
CA LYS A 14 3.84 6.43 -15.85
C LYS A 14 3.30 7.82 -15.57
N GLN A 15 3.98 8.83 -16.10
CA GLN A 15 3.48 10.20 -16.14
C GLN A 15 2.46 10.33 -17.28
N ILE A 16 1.20 10.58 -16.96
CA ILE A 16 0.12 10.74 -17.96
C ILE A 16 -0.09 12.22 -18.27
N THR A 17 -0.08 13.08 -17.24
CA THR A 17 -0.12 14.55 -17.37
C THR A 17 0.82 15.17 -16.34
N GLU A 18 1.10 16.47 -16.38
CA GLU A 18 1.97 17.14 -15.38
C GLU A 18 1.52 16.92 -13.92
N ARG A 19 0.21 16.76 -13.68
CA ARG A 19 -0.35 16.55 -12.34
C ARG A 19 -0.86 15.12 -12.09
N PHE A 20 -0.79 14.25 -13.09
CA PHE A 20 -1.31 12.90 -12.99
C PHE A 20 -0.23 11.89 -13.37
N GLN A 21 0.29 11.24 -12.34
CA GLN A 21 1.10 10.04 -12.46
C GLN A 21 0.33 8.84 -11.99
N LYS A 22 0.59 7.69 -12.62
CA LYS A 22 -0.01 6.41 -12.27
C LYS A 22 1.07 5.36 -12.17
N ARG A 23 1.01 4.51 -11.16
CA ARG A 23 1.84 3.32 -11.04
C ARG A 23 0.96 2.10 -10.86
N GLU A 24 1.32 1.00 -11.50
CA GLU A 24 0.53 -0.24 -11.47
C GLU A 24 1.34 -1.32 -10.74
N PHE A 25 0.63 -2.21 -10.04
CA PHE A 25 1.24 -3.36 -9.37
C PHE A 25 0.24 -4.52 -9.32
N VAL A 26 0.73 -5.75 -9.21
CA VAL A 26 -0.08 -6.98 -9.18
C VAL A 26 0.07 -7.63 -7.82
N VAL A 27 -1.07 -8.01 -7.23
CA VAL A 27 -1.13 -8.82 -6.03
C VAL A 27 -1.75 -10.16 -6.37
N GLU A 28 -1.07 -11.24 -5.98
CA GLU A 28 -1.58 -12.59 -6.02
C GLU A 28 -2.41 -12.86 -4.77
N THR A 29 -3.71 -13.12 -4.93
CA THR A 29 -4.62 -13.31 -3.80
C THR A 29 -4.46 -14.69 -3.17
N ALA A 30 -4.49 -14.73 -1.83
CA ALA A 30 -4.37 -15.98 -1.07
C ALA A 30 -5.72 -16.54 -0.58
N GLU A 31 -6.85 -15.92 -0.95
CA GLU A 31 -8.19 -16.33 -0.48
C GLU A 31 -8.56 -17.77 -0.88
N ASN A 32 -8.11 -18.21 -2.07
CA ASN A 32 -8.28 -19.58 -2.50
C ASN A 32 -6.94 -20.15 -2.99
N PRO A 33 -6.26 -20.98 -2.17
CA PRO A 33 -4.97 -21.57 -2.52
C PRO A 33 -5.01 -22.41 -3.81
N SER A 34 -6.18 -22.92 -4.20
CA SER A 34 -6.34 -23.69 -5.45
C SER A 34 -6.47 -22.80 -6.68
N TYR A 35 -6.80 -21.51 -6.53
CA TYR A 35 -7.05 -20.59 -7.63
C TYR A 35 -6.52 -19.18 -7.32
N PRO A 36 -5.20 -19.00 -7.19
CA PRO A 36 -4.61 -17.69 -6.96
C PRO A 36 -5.01 -16.73 -8.09
N GLN A 37 -5.54 -15.57 -7.73
CA GLN A 37 -5.93 -14.54 -8.70
C GLN A 37 -4.83 -13.49 -8.76
N MET A 38 -4.39 -13.15 -9.98
CA MET A 38 -3.47 -12.04 -10.21
C MET A 38 -4.28 -10.77 -10.40
N VAL A 39 -4.37 -9.96 -9.35
CA VAL A 39 -5.20 -8.75 -9.35
C VAL A 39 -4.33 -7.52 -9.56
N LEU A 40 -4.65 -6.76 -10.61
CA LEU A 40 -3.96 -5.51 -10.95
C LEU A 40 -4.55 -4.34 -10.17
N PHE A 41 -3.71 -3.64 -9.43
CA PHE A 41 -4.02 -2.40 -8.72
C PHE A 41 -3.28 -1.23 -9.34
N GLN A 42 -3.82 -0.03 -9.14
CA GLN A 42 -3.15 1.21 -9.51
C GLN A 42 -3.08 2.19 -8.34
N LEU A 43 -1.94 2.85 -8.22
CA LEU A 43 -1.71 4.02 -7.39
C LEU A 43 -1.67 5.24 -8.30
N THR A 44 -2.14 6.37 -7.78
CA THR A 44 -2.17 7.63 -8.53
C THR A 44 -1.70 8.79 -7.66
N GLY A 45 -1.09 9.78 -8.31
CA GLY A 45 -0.58 10.98 -7.64
C GLY A 45 0.54 10.66 -6.66
N ASP A 46 0.47 11.23 -5.45
CA ASP A 46 1.52 11.09 -4.43
C ASP A 46 1.62 9.66 -3.89
N ARG A 47 0.53 8.88 -3.98
CA ARG A 47 0.47 7.49 -3.49
C ARG A 47 1.32 6.52 -4.30
N CYS A 48 1.84 6.92 -5.47
CA CYS A 48 2.72 6.07 -6.28
C CYS A 48 4.00 5.63 -5.53
N GLN A 49 4.41 6.38 -4.50
CA GLN A 49 5.56 6.06 -3.66
C GLN A 49 5.24 5.03 -2.56
N ASN A 50 3.96 4.82 -2.24
CA ASN A 50 3.55 3.91 -1.16
C ASN A 50 3.97 2.45 -1.43
N ILE A 51 4.26 2.09 -2.67
CA ILE A 51 4.70 0.73 -3.03
C ILE A 51 6.23 0.55 -2.97
N ASP A 52 7.01 1.65 -2.94
CA ASP A 52 8.48 1.60 -2.99
C ASP A 52 9.15 0.85 -1.82
N PRO A 53 8.61 0.87 -0.59
CA PRO A 53 9.19 0.10 0.51
C PRO A 53 9.11 -1.42 0.35
N TYR A 54 8.18 -1.91 -0.49
CA TYR A 54 7.86 -3.34 -0.60
C TYR A 54 8.61 -4.02 -1.75
N LYS A 55 8.87 -5.31 -1.59
CA LYS A 55 9.54 -6.15 -2.57
C LYS A 55 8.61 -7.21 -3.11
N LEU A 56 8.97 -7.71 -4.30
CA LEU A 56 8.28 -8.86 -4.89
C LEU A 56 8.36 -10.04 -3.92
N GLY A 57 7.19 -10.60 -3.63
CA GLY A 57 7.01 -11.72 -2.73
C GLY A 57 6.56 -11.34 -1.32
N ASP A 58 6.52 -10.06 -0.97
CA ASP A 58 6.02 -9.60 0.33
C ASP A 58 4.51 -9.82 0.45
N ASN A 59 4.06 -10.19 1.64
CA ASN A 59 2.65 -10.23 1.96
C ASN A 59 2.18 -8.81 2.29
N VAL A 60 1.22 -8.30 1.51
CA VAL A 60 0.71 -6.95 1.63
C VAL A 60 -0.81 -6.95 1.76
N THR A 61 -1.31 -6.02 2.54
CA THR A 61 -2.73 -5.65 2.60
C THR A 61 -2.91 -4.36 1.81
N VAL A 62 -3.78 -4.42 0.81
CA VAL A 62 -4.10 -3.29 -0.07
C VAL A 62 -5.50 -2.81 0.25
N GLU A 63 -5.62 -1.56 0.67
CA GLU A 63 -6.90 -0.87 0.75
C GLU A 63 -7.19 -0.19 -0.59
N PHE A 64 -8.38 -0.41 -1.15
CA PHE A 64 -8.72 0.10 -2.48
C PHE A 64 -10.20 0.43 -2.66
N ASN A 65 -10.47 1.20 -3.72
CA ASN A 65 -11.80 1.45 -4.26
C ASN A 65 -11.91 0.87 -5.68
N VAL A 66 -13.09 0.35 -6.02
CA VAL A 66 -13.43 -0.05 -7.38
C VAL A 66 -14.00 1.18 -8.10
N ARG A 67 -13.40 1.52 -9.24
CA ARG A 67 -13.88 2.58 -10.13
C ARG A 67 -14.31 1.98 -11.46
N GLY A 68 -15.55 2.23 -11.85
CA GLY A 68 -16.07 1.91 -13.17
C GLY A 68 -15.99 3.14 -14.09
N ARG A 69 -15.61 2.93 -15.34
CA ARG A 69 -15.70 3.93 -16.39
C ARG A 69 -16.42 3.35 -17.59
N GLU A 70 -17.40 4.09 -18.08
CA GLU A 70 -18.01 3.84 -19.37
C GLU A 70 -17.10 4.41 -20.45
N TRP A 71 -16.81 3.61 -21.47
CA TRP A 71 -16.02 4.03 -22.61
C TRP A 71 -16.74 3.63 -23.89
N GLN A 72 -17.03 4.63 -24.72
CA GLN A 72 -17.57 4.40 -26.05
C GLN A 72 -16.43 4.15 -27.03
N SER A 73 -16.46 2.99 -27.69
CA SER A 73 -15.50 2.69 -28.73
C SER A 73 -15.72 3.58 -29.96
N PRO A 74 -14.70 3.78 -30.81
CA PRO A 74 -14.86 4.46 -32.09
C PRO A 74 -15.89 3.79 -33.03
N SER A 75 -16.20 2.51 -32.79
CA SER A 75 -17.23 1.76 -33.53
C SER A 75 -18.65 1.93 -32.97
N GLY A 76 -18.83 2.71 -31.89
CA GLY A 76 -20.12 2.98 -31.27
C GLY A 76 -20.56 1.98 -30.20
N GLU A 77 -19.73 1.00 -29.84
CA GLU A 77 -20.01 0.02 -28.79
C GLU A 77 -19.67 0.62 -27.41
N ILE A 78 -20.58 0.50 -26.45
CA ILE A 78 -20.34 0.92 -25.06
C ILE A 78 -19.65 -0.22 -24.31
N LYS A 79 -18.46 0.06 -23.74
CA LYS A 79 -17.70 -0.88 -22.91
C LYS A 79 -17.52 -0.32 -21.51
N TYR A 80 -17.52 -1.20 -20.51
CA TYR A 80 -17.28 -0.84 -19.12
C TYR A 80 -15.91 -1.35 -18.69
N PHE A 81 -15.09 -0.45 -18.17
CA PHE A 81 -13.79 -0.80 -17.60
C PHE A 81 -13.80 -0.59 -16.11
N ASN A 82 -13.26 -1.57 -15.39
CA ASN A 82 -13.04 -1.47 -13.96
C ASN A 82 -11.58 -1.15 -13.67
N SER A 83 -11.36 -0.51 -12.54
CA SER A 83 -10.05 -0.03 -12.12
C SER A 83 -10.01 -0.07 -10.60
N LEU A 84 -9.00 -0.73 -10.05
CA LEU A 84 -8.83 -0.86 -8.61
C LEU A 84 -7.81 0.18 -8.15
N ASP A 85 -8.33 1.27 -7.60
CA ASP A 85 -7.51 2.38 -7.12
C ASP A 85 -7.12 2.12 -5.67
N ALA A 86 -5.85 1.78 -5.48
CA ALA A 86 -5.26 1.58 -4.16
C ALA A 86 -5.09 2.92 -3.43
N TRP A 87 -5.41 2.91 -2.14
CA TRP A 87 -5.22 4.02 -1.20
C TRP A 87 -3.99 3.83 -0.36
N THR A 88 -3.92 2.67 0.28
CA THR A 88 -2.89 2.31 1.24
C THR A 88 -2.40 0.92 0.93
N VAL A 89 -1.09 0.71 1.08
CA VAL A 89 -0.45 -0.60 1.04
C VAL A 89 0.30 -0.74 2.34
N THR A 90 -0.03 -1.76 3.12
CA THR A 90 0.64 -2.11 4.37
C THR A 90 1.18 -3.53 4.28
N SER A 91 2.22 -3.85 5.06
CA SER A 91 2.65 -5.24 5.26
C SER A 91 2.53 -5.62 6.73
N ASP A 92 2.53 -6.92 7.02
CA ASP A 92 2.57 -7.42 8.40
C ASP A 92 3.79 -6.90 9.19
N SER A 93 4.88 -6.55 8.49
CA SER A 93 6.10 -5.99 9.08
C SER A 93 5.94 -4.52 9.51
N ASP A 94 5.02 -3.79 8.89
CA ASP A 94 4.83 -2.35 9.12
C ASP A 94 4.05 -2.08 10.43
N SER A 95 3.36 -3.11 10.95
CA SER A 95 2.66 -3.03 12.25
C SER A 95 3.60 -3.04 13.46
N ALA A 96 4.92 -3.10 13.25
CA ALA A 96 5.93 -3.18 14.31
C ALA A 96 6.65 -1.86 14.63
N THR A 97 6.35 -0.73 13.96
CA THR A 97 7.15 0.50 14.06
C THR A 97 6.48 1.66 14.82
N GLU A 98 5.51 1.39 15.70
CA GLU A 98 5.08 2.35 16.72
C GLU A 98 5.23 1.74 18.12
N GLN A 99 6.47 1.58 18.57
CA GLN A 99 6.75 1.74 19.99
C GLN A 99 7.51 3.06 20.15
N PRO A 100 6.95 4.07 20.82
CA PRO A 100 7.74 5.20 21.25
C PRO A 100 8.85 4.64 22.16
N THR A 101 10.10 4.83 21.74
CA THR A 101 11.26 4.67 22.61
C THR A 101 11.08 5.65 23.76
N PHE A 102 10.55 5.16 24.88
CA PHE A 102 10.65 5.88 26.14
C PHE A 102 12.14 5.91 26.46
N GLU A 103 12.78 7.05 26.18
CA GLU A 103 14.12 7.35 26.67
C GLU A 103 14.10 7.11 28.18
N ALA A 104 14.80 6.07 28.62
CA ALA A 104 15.07 5.83 30.02
C ALA A 104 16.08 6.91 30.46
N GLU A 105 15.56 8.09 30.78
CA GLU A 105 16.33 9.15 31.43
C GLU A 105 16.60 8.71 32.88
N MET A 106 17.79 8.13 33.02
CA MET A 106 18.76 8.14 34.11
C MET A 106 18.32 8.30 35.59
N PRO A 107 19.04 7.58 36.49
CA PRO A 107 18.68 7.45 37.90
C PRO A 107 18.78 8.79 38.64
N TRP A 108 17.81 9.01 39.52
CA TRP A 108 17.74 10.12 40.46
C TRP A 108 19.10 10.35 41.13
N PRO A 109 19.56 11.61 41.27
CA PRO A 109 20.71 11.90 42.09
C PRO A 109 20.32 11.63 43.55
N GLU A 110 20.74 10.47 44.02
CA GLU A 110 20.97 10.21 45.44
C GLU A 110 21.97 11.27 45.91
N ASN A 111 21.48 12.19 46.75
CA ASN A 111 22.11 13.02 47.80
C ASN A 111 21.08 14.13 48.09
N GLU A 112 20.49 14.31 49.28
CA GLU A 112 21.17 14.87 50.43
C GLU A 112 20.25 14.75 51.67
N ASP A 113 20.34 13.62 52.37
CA ASP A 113 20.01 13.57 53.79
C ASP A 113 21.26 14.07 54.53
N VAL A 114 21.34 15.39 54.74
CA VAL A 114 22.39 16.03 55.57
C VAL A 114 21.72 16.54 56.84
N PRO A 115 22.16 16.11 58.03
CA PRO A 115 21.39 16.20 59.27
C PRO A 115 21.52 17.57 59.93
N PHE A 116 20.56 17.90 60.80
CA PHE A 116 20.78 18.15 62.24
C PHE A 116 19.49 17.89 63.03
#